data_AF-A0A3M7E9G4-F1
#
_entry.id   AF-A0A3M7E9G4-F1
#
_cell.length_a   1.000
_cell.length_b   1.000
_cell.length_c   1.000
_cell.angle_alpha   90.00
_cell.angle_beta   90.00
_cell.angle_gamma   90.00
#
_symmetry.space_group_name_H-M   'P 1'
#
loop_
_entity.id
_entity.type
_entity.pdbx_description
1 polymer ?
#
loop_
_entity_poly.entity_id
_entity_poly.type
_entity_poly.pdbx_seq_one_letter_code
_entity_poly.pdbx_strand_id
1 'polypeptide(L)'
;MYSAQTLLNKPPAFHLTLLLATLTPLYISSYHYRLHHPYGQTTHLHSPSEPAPDSTTFIRDWLSVHILTPFNPSALTTYCNQTAWDPSLVFNLADANGGIGNIRGNILDFVFYAVEAGASIMLPTMATRSPADLSNVWASRGEFDLMFDEEWFLIERLATERDLKIDPLAAIPPQAFYGAHLRTEADAQAIGWLNEPNTNFSAQTDAYIAHALSHGLRTIYVSSGSAEEIARFASKAASHSPPLTVVSKHSLLPPQGLRDLDALTWDQQALVDYEVLLRASVFGGFVKSSFSYNIAMTRAQWGEDRGRVVEPWRVLHEEVGVAFDDGLSRVVGRDGWHEGRIPRGMWP
;
A
#
# COMPACT_ATOMS: atom_id res chain seq x y z
N MET A 1 52.99 -33.23 14.51
CA MET A 1 52.41 -33.29 13.15
C MET A 1 52.29 -34.76 12.69
N TYR A 2 51.33 -35.51 13.23
CA TYR A 2 50.86 -36.77 12.62
C TYR A 2 49.55 -36.44 11.91
N SER A 3 49.66 -35.96 10.67
CA SER A 3 48.67 -35.06 10.07
C SER A 3 48.01 -35.67 8.81
N ALA A 4 46.70 -35.89 8.87
CA ALA A 4 45.75 -36.22 7.79
C ALA A 4 46.03 -37.45 6.89
N GLN A 5 47.24 -37.66 6.38
CA GLN A 5 47.54 -38.66 5.33
C GLN A 5 47.25 -40.11 5.74
N THR A 6 47.42 -40.48 7.01
CA THR A 6 47.09 -41.81 7.54
C THR A 6 45.60 -42.10 7.65
N LEU A 7 44.73 -41.09 7.53
CA LEU A 7 43.29 -41.25 7.46
C LEU A 7 42.80 -41.43 6.02
N LEU A 8 43.37 -40.72 5.03
CA LEU A 8 42.97 -40.85 3.62
C LEU A 8 43.43 -42.15 2.94
N ASN A 9 44.53 -42.77 3.41
CA ASN A 9 45.05 -44.02 2.82
C ASN A 9 44.36 -45.29 3.33
N LYS A 10 43.16 -45.20 3.93
CA LYS A 10 42.42 -46.35 4.42
C LYS A 10 41.48 -46.90 3.34
N PRO A 11 41.19 -48.22 3.32
CA PRO A 11 40.30 -48.79 2.31
C PRO A 11 38.90 -48.14 2.36
N PRO A 12 38.18 -48.03 1.24
CA PRO A 12 36.88 -47.34 1.18
C PRO A 12 35.86 -47.90 2.18
N ALA A 13 35.94 -49.19 2.51
CA ALA A 13 35.15 -49.80 3.57
C ALA A 13 35.37 -49.13 4.94
N PHE A 14 36.61 -48.75 5.30
CA PHE A 14 36.87 -48.02 6.55
C PHE A 14 36.20 -46.65 6.58
N HIS A 15 36.23 -45.93 5.45
CA HIS A 15 35.55 -44.64 5.34
C HIS A 15 34.03 -44.79 5.43
N LEU A 16 33.46 -45.79 4.78
CA LEU A 16 32.03 -46.11 4.88
C LEU A 16 31.65 -46.49 6.32
N THR A 17 32.44 -47.32 7.00
CA THR A 17 32.22 -47.70 8.40
C THR A 17 32.35 -46.48 9.32
N LEU A 18 33.30 -45.57 9.08
CA LEU A 18 33.45 -44.33 9.85
C LEU A 18 32.27 -43.37 9.62
N LEU A 19 31.80 -43.25 8.37
CA LEU A 19 30.60 -42.49 8.00
C LEU A 19 29.36 -43.04 8.69
N LEU A 20 29.15 -44.35 8.66
CA LEU A 20 28.02 -45.00 9.35
C LEU A 20 28.17 -44.92 10.87
N ALA A 21 29.37 -45.09 11.43
CA ALA A 21 29.62 -45.00 12.87
C ALA A 21 29.54 -43.57 13.43
N THR A 22 29.52 -42.53 12.57
CA THR A 22 29.37 -41.13 12.99
C THR A 22 28.01 -40.55 12.62
N LEU A 23 27.58 -40.68 11.36
CA LEU A 23 26.29 -40.16 10.91
C LEU A 23 25.10 -41.00 11.34
N THR A 24 25.21 -42.33 11.50
CA THR A 24 24.05 -43.12 11.94
C THR A 24 23.68 -42.81 13.39
N PRO A 25 24.62 -42.70 14.37
CA PRO A 25 24.28 -42.20 15.71
C PRO A 25 23.74 -40.77 15.67
N LEU A 26 24.32 -39.86 14.88
CA LEU A 26 23.79 -38.48 14.77
C LEU A 26 22.39 -38.43 14.16
N TYR A 27 22.09 -39.27 13.15
CA TYR A 27 20.77 -39.39 12.54
C TYR A 27 19.76 -39.99 13.52
N ILE A 28 20.11 -41.10 14.19
CA ILE A 28 19.29 -41.75 15.21
C ILE A 28 19.03 -40.79 16.38
N SER A 29 20.05 -40.09 16.88
CA SER A 29 19.90 -39.06 17.91
C SER A 29 19.06 -37.88 17.44
N SER A 30 19.21 -37.41 16.19
CA SER A 30 18.36 -36.35 15.62
C SER A 30 16.90 -36.80 15.42
N TYR A 31 16.69 -38.08 15.12
CA TYR A 31 15.38 -38.69 14.94
C TYR A 31 14.66 -38.90 16.28
N HIS A 32 15.35 -39.47 17.28
CA HIS A 32 14.82 -39.54 18.65
C HIS A 32 14.63 -38.17 19.28
N TYR A 33 15.56 -37.22 19.05
CA TYR A 33 15.39 -35.84 19.48
C TYR A 33 14.12 -35.23 18.86
N ARG A 34 13.86 -35.44 17.56
CA ARG A 34 12.61 -35.01 16.90
C ARG A 34 11.36 -35.76 17.34
N LEU A 35 11.45 -37.02 17.75
CA LEU A 35 10.32 -37.78 18.32
C LEU A 35 9.94 -37.30 19.73
N HIS A 36 10.92 -36.86 20.53
CA HIS A 36 10.70 -36.35 21.89
C HIS A 36 10.60 -34.82 21.98
N HIS A 37 11.05 -34.11 20.95
CA HIS A 37 10.95 -32.66 20.75
C HIS A 37 10.46 -32.39 19.32
N PRO A 38 9.23 -32.77 18.97
CA PRO A 38 8.66 -32.42 17.67
C PRO A 38 8.58 -30.89 17.58
N TYR A 39 9.26 -30.32 16.58
CA TYR A 39 9.18 -28.89 16.28
C TYR A 39 7.71 -28.52 16.04
N GLY A 40 7.09 -27.84 17.01
CA GLY A 40 5.69 -27.40 16.94
C GLY A 40 4.71 -28.05 17.93
N GLN A 41 5.12 -28.96 18.84
CA GLN A 41 4.27 -29.29 20.00
C GLN A 41 4.64 -28.47 21.23
N THR A 42 4.35 -27.17 21.18
CA THR A 42 3.96 -26.47 22.39
C THR A 42 2.56 -26.94 22.78
N THR A 43 2.47 -27.75 23.83
CA THR A 43 1.22 -27.92 24.58
C THR A 43 0.91 -26.63 25.34
N HIS A 44 0.55 -25.58 24.61
CA HIS A 44 -0.17 -24.47 25.20
C HIS A 44 -1.52 -25.03 25.66
N LEU A 45 -1.67 -25.14 26.98
CA LEU A 45 -2.99 -25.26 27.57
C LEU A 45 -3.85 -24.14 26.98
N HIS A 46 -5.03 -24.49 26.48
CA HIS A 46 -6.08 -23.52 26.22
C HIS A 46 -6.52 -22.91 27.57
N SER A 47 -5.78 -21.91 28.03
CA SER A 47 -6.43 -20.70 28.52
C SER A 47 -7.42 -20.23 27.44
N PRO A 48 -8.52 -19.56 27.79
CA PRO A 48 -9.41 -18.92 26.82
C PRO A 48 -8.68 -17.73 26.21
N SER A 49 -7.79 -18.02 25.25
CA SER A 49 -7.12 -17.04 24.42
C SER A 49 -8.15 -16.38 23.53
N GLU A 50 -7.96 -15.08 23.33
CA GLU A 50 -8.82 -14.11 22.66
C GLU A 50 -9.52 -14.64 21.40
N PRO A 51 -10.71 -14.11 21.06
CA PRO A 51 -11.37 -14.46 19.80
C PRO A 51 -10.38 -14.27 18.65
N ALA A 52 -10.37 -15.23 17.72
CA ALA A 52 -9.56 -15.11 16.51
C ALA A 52 -9.82 -13.74 15.85
N PRO A 53 -8.79 -13.06 15.31
CA PRO A 53 -8.98 -11.79 14.63
C PRO A 53 -10.07 -11.95 13.57
N ASP A 54 -10.94 -10.95 13.48
CA ASP A 54 -12.07 -10.95 12.56
C ASP A 54 -11.59 -11.26 11.13
N SER A 55 -12.27 -12.17 10.42
CA SER A 55 -11.79 -12.72 9.14
C SER A 55 -11.56 -11.61 8.11
N THR A 56 -12.39 -10.58 8.18
CA THR A 56 -12.28 -9.30 7.48
C THR A 56 -10.88 -8.69 7.57
N THR A 57 -10.26 -8.69 8.75
CA THR A 57 -8.93 -8.09 9.00
C THR A 57 -7.84 -8.94 8.35
N PHE A 58 -7.88 -10.27 8.54
CA PHE A 58 -6.92 -11.19 7.91
C PHE A 58 -6.98 -11.14 6.38
N ILE A 59 -8.18 -11.05 5.79
CA ILE A 59 -8.35 -11.04 4.33
C ILE A 59 -7.92 -9.69 3.75
N ARG A 60 -8.22 -8.58 4.43
CA ARG A 60 -7.72 -7.25 4.07
C ARG A 60 -6.19 -7.20 4.10
N ASP A 61 -5.57 -7.73 5.15
CA ASP A 61 -4.12 -7.83 5.26
C ASP A 61 -3.53 -8.75 4.17
N TRP A 62 -4.19 -9.88 3.86
CA TRP A 62 -3.77 -10.79 2.79
C TRP A 62 -3.90 -10.17 1.38
N LEU A 63 -4.96 -9.40 1.14
CA LEU A 63 -5.15 -8.65 -0.10
C LEU A 63 -4.15 -7.49 -0.23
N SER A 64 -3.71 -6.89 0.89
CA SER A 64 -2.69 -5.85 0.90
C SER A 64 -1.32 -6.36 0.40
N VAL A 65 -1.02 -7.66 0.57
CA VAL A 65 0.17 -8.32 0.03
C VAL A 65 -0.07 -9.03 -1.31
N HIS A 66 -1.21 -8.78 -1.96
CA HIS A 66 -1.50 -9.36 -3.27
C HIS A 66 -0.60 -8.76 -4.35
N ILE A 67 0.00 -9.61 -5.17
CA ILE A 67 0.94 -9.27 -6.27
C ILE A 67 0.39 -8.35 -7.37
N LEU A 68 -0.86 -7.93 -7.29
CA LEU A 68 -1.54 -7.03 -8.23
C LEU A 68 -2.07 -5.81 -7.48
N THR A 69 -1.19 -5.09 -6.80
CA THR A 69 -1.49 -3.81 -6.12
C THR A 69 -0.68 -2.67 -6.78
N PRO A 70 -1.32 -1.55 -7.16
CA PRO A 70 -2.76 -1.34 -7.21
C PRO A 70 -3.43 -2.28 -8.23
N PHE A 71 -4.60 -2.82 -7.88
CA PHE A 71 -5.40 -3.62 -8.80
C PHE A 71 -5.83 -2.73 -9.96
N ASN A 72 -5.48 -3.10 -11.19
CA ASN A 72 -5.93 -2.38 -12.38
C ASN A 72 -7.25 -2.98 -12.87
N PRO A 73 -8.40 -2.30 -12.67
CA PRO A 73 -9.69 -2.81 -13.10
C PRO A 73 -9.89 -2.69 -14.62
N SER A 74 -8.99 -2.03 -15.38
CA SER A 74 -9.30 -1.59 -16.75
C SER A 74 -9.74 -2.70 -17.69
N ALA A 75 -9.17 -3.91 -17.56
CA ALA A 75 -9.61 -5.09 -18.33
C ALA A 75 -11.05 -5.48 -17.96
N LEU A 76 -11.36 -5.57 -16.65
CA LEU A 76 -12.69 -5.88 -16.13
C LEU A 76 -13.70 -4.78 -16.50
N THR A 77 -13.37 -3.50 -16.32
CA THR A 77 -14.21 -2.35 -16.71
C THR A 77 -14.48 -2.33 -18.21
N THR A 78 -13.46 -2.61 -19.04
CA THR A 78 -13.64 -2.70 -20.51
C THR A 78 -14.59 -3.83 -20.86
N TYR A 79 -14.46 -4.96 -20.17
CA TYR A 79 -15.28 -6.14 -20.39
C TYR A 79 -16.74 -5.89 -19.97
N CYS A 80 -16.98 -5.44 -18.73
CA CYS A 80 -18.30 -5.05 -18.23
C CYS A 80 -19.01 -4.00 -19.11
N ASN A 81 -18.27 -3.06 -19.72
CA ASN A 81 -18.82 -2.03 -20.59
C ASN A 81 -19.21 -2.54 -21.99
N GLN A 82 -18.69 -3.70 -22.40
CA GLN A 82 -19.02 -4.35 -23.69
C GLN A 82 -20.14 -5.39 -23.54
N THR A 83 -20.33 -5.92 -22.34
CA THR A 83 -21.42 -6.82 -21.97
C THR A 83 -22.79 -6.14 -22.10
N ALA A 84 -23.72 -6.82 -22.77
CA ALA A 84 -25.14 -6.46 -22.74
C ALA A 84 -25.80 -7.08 -21.51
N TRP A 85 -26.09 -6.26 -20.50
CA TRP A 85 -26.61 -6.72 -19.21
C TRP A 85 -28.12 -7.04 -19.28
N ASP A 86 -28.50 -8.25 -18.85
CA ASP A 86 -29.89 -8.68 -18.69
C ASP A 86 -30.23 -8.72 -17.19
N PRO A 87 -31.02 -7.75 -16.67
CA PRO A 87 -31.38 -7.72 -15.25
C PRO A 87 -32.32 -8.85 -14.82
N SER A 88 -32.84 -9.66 -15.75
CA SER A 88 -33.66 -10.84 -15.47
C SER A 88 -32.86 -12.15 -15.42
N LEU A 89 -31.60 -12.14 -15.88
CA LEU A 89 -30.71 -13.31 -15.82
C LEU A 89 -29.86 -13.26 -14.55
N VAL A 90 -30.04 -14.24 -13.67
CA VAL A 90 -29.29 -14.35 -12.41
C VAL A 90 -28.56 -15.69 -12.36
N PHE A 91 -27.25 -15.63 -12.16
CA PHE A 91 -26.38 -16.80 -11.97
C PHE A 91 -26.18 -17.08 -10.47
N ASN A 92 -26.12 -18.37 -10.15
CA ASN A 92 -25.85 -18.87 -8.80
C ASN A 92 -24.80 -19.99 -8.88
N LEU A 93 -23.74 -19.91 -8.08
CA LEU A 93 -22.70 -20.93 -8.05
C LEU A 93 -23.15 -22.11 -7.19
N ALA A 94 -23.43 -23.24 -7.83
CA ALA A 94 -24.07 -24.38 -7.19
C ALA A 94 -23.24 -25.15 -6.15
N ASP A 95 -21.92 -24.89 -6.03
CA ASP A 95 -21.07 -25.01 -4.82
C ASP A 95 -19.56 -25.03 -5.19
N ALA A 96 -18.78 -24.04 -4.77
CA ALA A 96 -17.31 -24.07 -4.89
C ALA A 96 -16.68 -25.05 -3.88
N ASN A 97 -15.75 -25.92 -4.30
CA ASN A 97 -15.21 -26.99 -3.45
C ASN A 97 -13.72 -27.32 -3.70
N GLY A 98 -13.10 -28.07 -2.77
CA GLY A 98 -11.77 -28.65 -2.95
C GLY A 98 -10.66 -28.04 -2.08
N GLY A 99 -9.54 -27.66 -2.70
CA GLY A 99 -8.49 -26.86 -2.04
C GLY A 99 -8.76 -25.37 -2.09
N ILE A 100 -8.09 -24.60 -1.24
CA ILE A 100 -8.22 -23.12 -1.21
C ILE A 100 -7.99 -22.48 -2.60
N GLY A 101 -7.06 -23.01 -3.39
CA GLY A 101 -6.84 -22.60 -4.78
C GLY A 101 -7.97 -22.99 -5.74
N ASN A 102 -8.59 -24.18 -5.57
CA ASN A 102 -9.75 -24.58 -6.38
C ASN A 102 -10.95 -23.70 -6.09
N ILE A 103 -11.25 -23.47 -4.81
CA ILE A 103 -12.35 -22.64 -4.34
C ILE A 103 -12.20 -21.21 -4.89
N ARG A 104 -11.03 -20.59 -4.73
CA ARG A 104 -10.73 -19.27 -5.30
C ARG A 104 -10.91 -19.25 -6.82
N GLY A 105 -10.44 -20.29 -7.53
CA GLY A 105 -10.62 -20.42 -8.99
C GLY A 105 -12.09 -20.49 -9.38
N ASN A 106 -12.86 -21.38 -8.75
CA ASN A 106 -14.29 -21.58 -9.02
C ASN A 106 -15.10 -20.28 -8.86
N ILE A 107 -14.79 -19.48 -7.83
CA ILE A 107 -15.45 -18.19 -7.58
C ILE A 107 -15.06 -17.15 -8.64
N LEU A 108 -13.78 -17.07 -9.04
CA LEU A 108 -13.33 -16.14 -10.08
C LEU A 108 -13.85 -16.51 -11.48
N ASP A 109 -13.87 -17.80 -11.82
CA ASP A 109 -14.45 -18.29 -13.08
C ASP A 109 -15.95 -17.99 -13.14
N PHE A 110 -16.67 -18.18 -12.03
CA PHE A 110 -18.10 -17.84 -11.92
C PHE A 110 -18.37 -16.34 -12.12
N VAL A 111 -17.59 -15.47 -11.45
CA VAL A 111 -17.68 -14.01 -11.63
C VAL A 111 -17.40 -13.64 -13.09
N PHE A 112 -16.37 -14.23 -13.70
CA PHE A 112 -16.07 -14.00 -15.12
C PHE A 112 -17.23 -14.41 -16.04
N TYR A 113 -17.79 -15.61 -15.88
CA TYR A 113 -18.94 -16.07 -16.68
C TYR A 113 -20.20 -15.22 -16.50
N ALA A 114 -20.45 -14.69 -15.31
CA ALA A 114 -21.57 -13.78 -15.09
C ALA A 114 -21.37 -12.46 -15.86
N VAL A 115 -20.14 -11.93 -15.87
CA VAL A 115 -19.79 -10.74 -16.68
C VAL A 115 -19.83 -11.07 -18.19
N GLU A 116 -19.42 -12.26 -18.64
CA GLU A 116 -19.58 -12.66 -20.06
C GLU A 116 -21.05 -12.67 -20.48
N ALA A 117 -21.92 -13.20 -19.63
CA ALA A 117 -23.34 -13.41 -19.92
C ALA A 117 -24.23 -12.19 -19.66
N GLY A 118 -23.70 -11.12 -19.04
CA GLY A 118 -24.50 -9.99 -18.58
C GLY A 118 -25.48 -10.32 -17.46
N ALA A 119 -25.18 -11.38 -16.69
CA ALA A 119 -26.01 -11.86 -15.61
C ALA A 119 -25.67 -11.17 -14.29
N SER A 120 -26.68 -10.91 -13.47
CA SER A 120 -26.47 -10.60 -12.05
C SER A 120 -26.03 -11.87 -11.30
N ILE A 121 -25.34 -11.73 -10.17
CA ILE A 121 -24.95 -12.88 -9.32
C ILE A 121 -25.60 -12.83 -7.95
N MET A 122 -25.86 -14.02 -7.40
CA MET A 122 -25.92 -14.20 -5.94
C MET A 122 -24.49 -14.32 -5.41
N LEU A 123 -24.19 -13.74 -4.23
CA LEU A 123 -22.87 -13.87 -3.62
C LEU A 123 -22.52 -15.36 -3.39
N PRO A 124 -21.38 -15.87 -3.91
CA PRO A 124 -21.07 -17.29 -3.85
C PRO A 124 -20.77 -17.80 -2.44
N THR A 125 -21.24 -19.02 -2.15
CA THR A 125 -20.81 -19.81 -0.97
C THR A 125 -19.90 -20.96 -1.37
N MET A 126 -19.22 -21.57 -0.40
CA MET A 126 -18.22 -22.61 -0.63
C MET A 126 -18.24 -23.73 0.41
N ALA A 127 -17.69 -24.90 0.04
CA ALA A 127 -17.42 -26.00 0.95
C ALA A 127 -16.07 -25.82 1.66
N THR A 128 -16.05 -25.98 2.99
CA THR A 128 -14.87 -25.85 3.84
C THR A 128 -14.32 -27.21 4.28
N ARG A 129 -13.00 -27.25 4.54
CA ARG A 129 -12.29 -28.47 4.96
C ARG A 129 -12.46 -28.73 6.47
N SER A 130 -12.40 -30.00 6.89
CA SER A 130 -12.38 -30.34 8.31
C SER A 130 -11.04 -29.96 8.95
N PRO A 131 -11.02 -29.21 10.09
CA PRO A 131 -9.79 -28.92 10.83
C PRO A 131 -9.11 -30.19 11.40
N ALA A 132 -9.88 -31.24 11.66
CA ALA A 132 -9.38 -32.50 12.21
C ALA A 132 -8.92 -33.51 11.13
N ASP A 133 -9.40 -33.35 9.89
CA ASP A 133 -9.01 -34.18 8.74
C ASP A 133 -9.02 -33.34 7.45
N LEU A 134 -7.84 -32.82 7.10
CA LEU A 134 -7.64 -31.95 5.94
C LEU A 134 -7.91 -32.64 4.58
N SER A 135 -8.13 -33.95 4.55
CA SER A 135 -8.51 -34.70 3.35
C SER A 135 -10.02 -34.61 3.05
N ASN A 136 -10.85 -34.34 4.07
CA ASN A 136 -12.29 -34.10 3.87
C ASN A 136 -12.54 -32.64 3.47
N VAL A 137 -12.82 -32.44 2.18
CA VAL A 137 -13.03 -31.12 1.55
C VAL A 137 -14.50 -30.70 1.42
N TRP A 138 -15.41 -31.44 2.05
CA TRP A 138 -16.86 -31.20 2.05
C TRP A 138 -17.42 -31.16 3.48
N ALA A 139 -16.61 -30.74 4.46
CA ALA A 139 -16.90 -30.95 5.87
C ALA A 139 -17.97 -29.97 6.43
N SER A 140 -18.02 -28.74 5.89
CA SER A 140 -19.04 -27.74 6.21
C SER A 140 -19.20 -26.77 5.02
N ARG A 141 -20.10 -25.79 5.14
CA ARG A 141 -20.15 -24.59 4.27
C ARG A 141 -19.44 -23.41 4.93
N GLY A 142 -19.05 -22.43 4.13
CA GLY A 142 -18.54 -21.12 4.53
C GLY A 142 -18.97 -20.04 3.53
N GLU A 143 -19.05 -18.82 4.03
CA GLU A 143 -19.54 -17.63 3.30
C GLU A 143 -18.41 -16.93 2.52
N PHE A 144 -18.76 -15.90 1.74
CA PHE A 144 -17.85 -15.20 0.82
C PHE A 144 -16.72 -14.43 1.54
N ASP A 145 -17.07 -13.81 2.67
CA ASP A 145 -16.22 -13.05 3.60
C ASP A 145 -15.12 -13.87 4.30
N LEU A 146 -15.07 -15.19 4.07
CA LEU A 146 -13.98 -16.07 4.53
C LEU A 146 -12.84 -16.18 3.50
N MET A 147 -13.02 -15.67 2.27
CA MET A 147 -12.04 -15.72 1.18
C MET A 147 -11.80 -14.38 0.47
N PHE A 148 -12.73 -13.43 0.54
CA PHE A 148 -12.68 -12.14 -0.15
C PHE A 148 -13.14 -11.00 0.76
N ASP A 149 -12.59 -9.79 0.61
CA ASP A 149 -13.02 -8.63 1.40
C ASP A 149 -14.38 -8.13 0.86
N GLU A 150 -15.45 -8.59 1.51
CA GLU A 150 -16.83 -8.22 1.18
C GLU A 150 -17.09 -6.72 1.35
N GLU A 151 -16.40 -6.04 2.28
CA GLU A 151 -16.55 -4.60 2.49
C GLU A 151 -15.92 -3.81 1.33
N TRP A 152 -14.71 -4.18 0.89
CA TRP A 152 -14.08 -3.62 -0.31
C TRP A 152 -14.91 -3.88 -1.58
N PHE A 153 -15.59 -5.02 -1.65
CA PHE A 153 -16.50 -5.35 -2.75
C PHE A 153 -17.77 -4.46 -2.78
N LEU A 154 -18.10 -3.75 -1.69
CA LEU A 154 -19.34 -3.00 -1.52
C LEU A 154 -19.17 -1.47 -1.31
N ILE A 155 -17.94 -0.93 -1.20
CA ILE A 155 -17.65 0.45 -0.73
C ILE A 155 -16.39 1.00 -1.43
N GLU A 156 -16.34 2.03 -2.28
CA GLU A 156 -17.28 3.03 -2.85
C GLU A 156 -17.72 4.27 -2.03
N ARG A 157 -17.09 4.62 -0.90
CA ARG A 157 -17.68 5.64 0.03
C ARG A 157 -16.78 6.80 0.51
N LEU A 158 -15.87 7.30 -0.34
CA LEU A 158 -15.01 8.47 -0.01
C LEU A 158 -15.50 9.83 -0.53
N ALA A 159 -16.47 9.87 -1.47
CA ALA A 159 -16.89 11.11 -2.13
C ALA A 159 -17.86 11.99 -1.31
N THR A 160 -18.49 11.43 -0.26
CA THR A 160 -19.76 11.98 0.28
C THR A 160 -19.58 13.09 1.32
N GLU A 161 -18.43 13.21 1.99
CA GLU A 161 -18.32 14.07 3.20
C GLU A 161 -17.94 15.54 2.96
N ARG A 162 -17.58 15.95 1.73
CA ARG A 162 -17.03 17.30 1.46
C ARG A 162 -17.56 18.05 0.23
N ASP A 163 -18.56 17.52 -0.48
CA ASP A 163 -19.06 18.04 -1.78
C ASP A 163 -17.94 18.27 -2.82
N LEU A 164 -16.85 17.51 -2.69
CA LEU A 164 -15.77 17.50 -3.68
C LEU A 164 -16.20 16.56 -4.80
N LYS A 165 -16.36 17.11 -6.01
CA LYS A 165 -16.69 16.37 -7.23
C LYS A 165 -15.48 15.56 -7.73
N ILE A 166 -15.03 14.63 -6.91
CA ILE A 166 -13.94 13.70 -7.22
C ILE A 166 -14.55 12.53 -7.99
N ASP A 167 -14.17 12.39 -9.25
CA ASP A 167 -14.31 11.12 -9.97
C ASP A 167 -13.27 10.14 -9.38
N PRO A 168 -13.68 9.04 -8.71
CA PRO A 168 -12.75 8.10 -8.10
C PRO A 168 -11.90 7.33 -9.13
N LEU A 169 -12.36 7.28 -10.39
CA LEU A 169 -11.64 6.67 -11.52
C LEU A 169 -10.60 7.62 -12.14
N ALA A 170 -10.65 8.92 -11.82
CA ALA A 170 -9.63 9.88 -12.23
C ALA A 170 -8.37 9.71 -11.37
N ALA A 171 -7.29 9.22 -11.98
CA ALA A 171 -5.98 9.06 -11.33
C ALA A 171 -5.45 10.40 -10.74
N ILE A 172 -5.63 11.50 -11.48
CA ILE A 172 -5.44 12.87 -10.98
C ILE A 172 -6.75 13.63 -11.24
N PRO A 173 -7.62 13.79 -10.23
CA PRO A 173 -8.88 14.53 -10.37
C PRO A 173 -8.59 16.04 -10.54
N PRO A 174 -9.17 16.70 -11.55
CA PRO A 174 -9.02 18.15 -11.72
C PRO A 174 -9.84 18.92 -10.68
N GLN A 175 -9.29 20.03 -10.18
CA GLN A 175 -10.00 21.00 -9.32
C GLN A 175 -10.65 20.41 -8.03
N ALA A 176 -10.02 19.39 -7.43
CA ALA A 176 -10.44 18.78 -6.18
C ALA A 176 -9.71 19.37 -4.96
N PHE A 177 -8.39 19.15 -4.83
CA PHE A 177 -7.61 19.61 -3.68
C PHE A 177 -6.12 19.74 -4.00
N TYR A 178 -5.41 20.53 -3.19
CA TYR A 178 -3.96 20.66 -3.20
C TYR A 178 -3.34 19.67 -2.22
N GLY A 179 -2.30 18.93 -2.62
CA GLY A 179 -1.55 18.04 -1.75
C GLY A 179 -0.24 18.69 -1.31
N ALA A 180 0.03 18.80 -0.01
CA ALA A 180 1.24 19.39 0.54
C ALA A 180 2.01 18.37 1.41
N HIS A 181 3.26 18.06 1.05
CA HIS A 181 4.16 17.35 1.96
C HIS A 181 5.04 18.34 2.71
N LEU A 182 4.76 18.54 4.00
CA LEU A 182 5.44 19.48 4.87
C LEU A 182 6.52 18.76 5.70
N ARG A 183 7.77 18.84 5.24
CA ARG A 183 8.93 18.22 5.90
C ARG A 183 9.68 19.26 6.73
N THR A 184 9.21 19.50 7.94
CA THR A 184 9.75 20.50 8.90
C THR A 184 9.97 19.95 10.31
N GLU A 185 9.93 18.62 10.46
CA GLU A 185 10.03 17.92 11.73
C GLU A 185 11.42 18.05 12.37
N ALA A 186 11.49 17.78 13.67
CA ALA A 186 12.66 18.04 14.50
C ALA A 186 13.93 17.30 14.03
N ASP A 187 13.80 16.12 13.41
CA ASP A 187 14.92 15.37 12.86
C ASP A 187 15.53 16.04 11.62
N ALA A 188 14.69 16.52 10.69
CA ALA A 188 15.13 17.31 9.53
C ALA A 188 15.80 18.63 9.97
N GLN A 189 15.25 19.29 10.98
CA GLN A 189 15.88 20.48 11.57
C GLN A 189 17.23 20.14 12.23
N ALA A 190 17.34 19.02 12.95
CA ALA A 190 18.56 18.61 13.64
C ALA A 190 19.72 18.29 12.67
N ILE A 191 19.42 17.69 11.51
CA ILE A 191 20.40 17.45 10.43
C ILE A 191 20.59 18.66 9.49
N GLY A 192 20.02 19.82 9.85
CA GLY A 192 20.25 21.10 9.16
C GLY A 192 19.53 21.28 7.83
N TRP A 193 18.54 20.43 7.50
CA TRP A 193 17.82 20.50 6.22
C TRP A 193 17.04 21.81 6.02
N LEU A 194 16.66 22.47 7.11
CA LEU A 194 15.88 23.73 7.11
C LEU A 194 16.75 24.99 7.17
N ASN A 195 18.08 24.84 7.14
CA ASN A 195 19.03 25.95 7.26
C ASN A 195 19.34 26.63 5.92
N GLU A 196 19.01 25.99 4.80
CA GLU A 196 19.23 26.52 3.45
C GLU A 196 18.15 27.57 3.07
N PRO A 197 18.45 28.51 2.17
CA PRO A 197 17.45 29.46 1.67
C PRO A 197 16.20 28.75 1.14
N ASN A 198 15.03 29.27 1.46
CA ASN A 198 13.72 28.75 1.03
C ASN A 198 13.36 27.33 1.53
N THR A 199 14.06 26.78 2.54
CA THR A 199 13.78 25.42 3.05
C THR A 199 12.98 25.35 4.36
N ASN A 200 12.94 26.42 5.14
CA ASN A 200 12.23 26.45 6.43
C ASN A 200 10.70 26.38 6.30
N PHE A 201 10.00 26.21 7.42
CA PHE A 201 8.54 26.12 7.48
C PHE A 201 7.83 27.28 6.77
N SER A 202 8.26 28.52 6.99
CA SER A 202 7.61 29.67 6.36
C SER A 202 7.72 29.55 4.85
N ALA A 203 8.91 29.31 4.32
CA ALA A 203 9.13 29.16 2.89
C ALA A 203 8.33 28.00 2.26
N GLN A 204 8.32 26.81 2.87
CA GLN A 204 7.50 25.68 2.40
C GLN A 204 6.01 26.06 2.38
N THR A 205 5.49 26.56 3.51
CA THR A 205 4.05 26.87 3.63
C THR A 205 3.58 28.05 2.79
N ASP A 206 4.40 29.09 2.64
CA ASP A 206 4.11 30.24 1.76
C ASP A 206 4.06 29.80 0.29
N ALA A 207 5.02 28.98 -0.14
CA ALA A 207 5.03 28.43 -1.49
C ALA A 207 3.83 27.50 -1.76
N TYR A 208 3.46 26.64 -0.79
CA TYR A 208 2.30 25.76 -0.92
C TYR A 208 0.98 26.54 -0.98
N ILE A 209 0.80 27.57 -0.15
CA ILE A 209 -0.40 28.42 -0.20
C ILE A 209 -0.46 29.21 -1.51
N ALA A 210 0.65 29.82 -1.94
CA ALA A 210 0.70 30.58 -3.19
C ALA A 210 0.37 29.69 -4.40
N HIS A 211 0.91 28.47 -4.43
CA HIS A 211 0.65 27.49 -5.49
C HIS A 211 -0.79 26.95 -5.46
N ALA A 212 -1.37 26.71 -4.27
CA ALA A 212 -2.79 26.35 -4.16
C ALA A 212 -3.70 27.47 -4.70
N LEU A 213 -3.43 28.72 -4.30
CA LEU A 213 -4.19 29.89 -4.74
C LEU A 213 -4.08 30.16 -6.24
N SER A 214 -2.90 30.01 -6.86
CA SER A 214 -2.73 30.23 -8.30
C SER A 214 -3.50 29.22 -9.16
N HIS A 215 -3.79 28.02 -8.63
CA HIS A 215 -4.64 27.02 -9.28
C HIS A 215 -6.13 27.10 -8.87
N GLY A 216 -6.51 28.05 -8.00
CA GLY A 216 -7.88 28.23 -7.52
C GLY A 216 -8.31 27.25 -6.41
N LEU A 217 -7.36 26.48 -5.86
CA LEU A 217 -7.62 25.46 -4.85
C LEU A 217 -7.67 26.09 -3.45
N ARG A 218 -8.73 25.76 -2.69
CA ARG A 218 -8.95 26.26 -1.31
C ARG A 218 -8.86 25.19 -0.24
N THR A 219 -8.72 23.92 -0.63
CA THR A 219 -8.53 22.79 0.29
C THR A 219 -7.12 22.24 0.10
N ILE A 220 -6.35 22.22 1.18
CA ILE A 220 -5.01 21.63 1.24
C ILE A 220 -5.08 20.37 2.10
N TYR A 221 -4.77 19.21 1.52
CA TYR A 221 -4.40 18.03 2.31
C TYR A 221 -2.91 18.13 2.64
N VAL A 222 -2.54 18.09 3.92
CA VAL A 222 -1.15 18.11 4.37
C VAL A 222 -0.75 16.76 4.99
N SER A 223 0.41 16.26 4.56
CA SER A 223 1.16 15.23 5.29
C SER A 223 2.36 15.86 6.00
N SER A 224 2.60 15.43 7.22
CA SER A 224 3.77 15.77 8.04
C SER A 224 3.84 14.84 9.24
N GLY A 225 5.04 14.53 9.72
CA GLY A 225 5.26 13.84 10.99
C GLY A 225 5.02 14.70 12.24
N SER A 226 4.66 15.98 12.09
CA SER A 226 4.40 16.89 13.22
C SER A 226 2.99 17.48 13.22
N ALA A 227 2.18 17.07 14.20
CA ALA A 227 0.83 17.62 14.42
C ALA A 227 0.85 19.12 14.78
N GLU A 228 1.90 19.60 15.45
CA GLU A 228 2.09 21.02 15.78
C GLU A 228 2.33 21.86 14.51
N GLU A 229 3.19 21.37 13.61
CA GLU A 229 3.48 22.05 12.34
C GLU A 229 2.24 22.06 11.43
N ILE A 230 1.44 20.99 11.43
CA ILE A 230 0.14 20.92 10.75
C ILE A 230 -0.83 21.99 11.31
N ALA A 231 -0.96 22.09 12.63
CA ALA A 231 -1.83 23.09 13.27
C ALA A 231 -1.37 24.53 13.00
N ARG A 232 -0.05 24.77 13.00
CA ARG A 232 0.53 26.07 12.62
C ARG A 232 0.29 26.39 11.15
N PHE A 233 0.40 25.41 10.26
CA PHE A 233 0.12 25.59 8.83
C PHE A 233 -1.36 25.88 8.58
N ALA A 234 -2.27 25.15 9.23
CA ALA A 234 -3.71 25.41 9.17
C ALA A 234 -4.07 26.84 9.63
N SER A 235 -3.49 27.28 10.74
CA SER A 235 -3.68 28.65 11.27
C SER A 235 -3.17 29.71 10.28
N LYS A 236 -2.02 29.47 9.66
CA LYS A 236 -1.45 30.35 8.62
C LYS A 236 -2.35 30.40 7.40
N ALA A 237 -2.70 29.26 6.81
CA ALA A 237 -3.53 29.16 5.60
C ALA A 237 -4.95 29.76 5.78
N ALA A 238 -5.55 29.63 6.96
CA ALA A 238 -6.84 30.24 7.28
C ALA A 238 -6.79 31.78 7.37
N SER A 239 -5.59 32.37 7.55
CA SER A 239 -5.40 33.82 7.63
C SER A 239 -5.23 34.54 6.28
N HIS A 240 -5.10 33.79 5.18
CA HIS A 240 -5.03 34.34 3.83
C HIS A 240 -6.39 34.86 3.32
N SER A 241 -6.33 35.66 2.25
CA SER A 241 -7.50 36.14 1.51
C SER A 241 -7.36 35.78 0.02
N PRO A 242 -8.17 34.85 -0.52
CA PRO A 242 -9.18 34.06 0.17
C PRO A 242 -8.58 33.07 1.18
N PRO A 243 -9.32 32.67 2.23
CA PRO A 243 -8.86 31.70 3.22
C PRO A 243 -8.82 30.29 2.63
N LEU A 244 -7.87 29.49 3.09
CA LEU A 244 -7.74 28.08 2.72
C LEU A 244 -7.96 27.18 3.94
N THR A 245 -8.54 26.01 3.70
CA THR A 245 -8.75 24.96 4.70
C THR A 245 -7.65 23.92 4.58
N VAL A 246 -6.89 23.71 5.66
CA VAL A 246 -5.90 22.63 5.75
C VAL A 246 -6.53 21.45 6.49
N VAL A 247 -6.37 20.25 5.93
CA VAL A 247 -6.79 18.97 6.51
C VAL A 247 -5.64 17.96 6.44
N SER A 248 -5.63 16.98 7.34
CA SER A 248 -4.74 15.82 7.32
C SER A 248 -5.55 14.55 7.59
N LYS A 249 -4.94 13.36 7.42
CA LYS A 249 -5.57 12.07 7.79
C LYS A 249 -6.20 12.10 9.20
N HIS A 250 -5.48 12.65 10.19
CA HIS A 250 -5.96 12.76 11.58
C HIS A 250 -7.15 13.71 11.78
N SER A 251 -7.42 14.63 10.84
CA SER A 251 -8.60 15.53 10.89
C SER A 251 -9.79 15.04 10.04
N LEU A 252 -9.57 14.01 9.22
CA LEU A 252 -10.57 13.50 8.27
C LEU A 252 -11.18 12.19 8.73
N LEU A 253 -10.46 11.36 9.49
CA LEU A 253 -10.96 10.07 9.92
C LEU A 253 -11.96 10.19 11.09
N PRO A 254 -13.03 9.36 11.12
CA PRO A 254 -13.92 9.26 12.26
C PRO A 254 -13.22 8.59 13.47
N PRO A 255 -13.79 8.63 14.69
CA PRO A 255 -13.14 8.12 15.89
C PRO A 255 -12.69 6.65 15.85
N GLN A 256 -13.30 5.79 15.03
CA GLN A 256 -12.81 4.43 14.79
C GLN A 256 -11.59 4.45 13.86
N GLY A 257 -11.70 5.08 12.68
CA GLY A 257 -10.58 5.21 11.74
C GLY A 257 -9.34 5.88 12.33
N LEU A 258 -9.51 6.78 13.32
CA LEU A 258 -8.38 7.32 14.09
C LEU A 258 -7.70 6.26 14.96
N ARG A 259 -8.46 5.40 15.65
CA ARG A 259 -7.87 4.26 16.40
C ARG A 259 -7.15 3.29 15.46
N ASP A 260 -7.73 3.04 14.28
CA ASP A 260 -7.15 2.14 13.29
C ASP A 260 -5.85 2.74 12.72
N LEU A 261 -5.84 4.04 12.40
CA LEU A 261 -4.64 4.78 11.99
C LEU A 261 -3.57 4.79 13.09
N ASP A 262 -3.94 5.07 14.34
CA ASP A 262 -3.03 5.09 15.49
C ASP A 262 -2.43 3.71 15.79
N ALA A 263 -3.09 2.62 15.39
CA ALA A 263 -2.59 1.25 15.49
C ALA A 263 -1.59 0.89 14.37
N LEU A 264 -1.56 1.63 13.26
CA LEU A 264 -0.58 1.44 12.18
C LEU A 264 0.81 1.95 12.57
N THR A 265 1.84 1.27 12.09
CA THR A 265 3.22 1.75 12.19
C THR A 265 3.43 3.05 11.41
N TRP A 266 4.48 3.82 11.75
CA TRP A 266 4.78 5.10 11.12
C TRP A 266 4.86 5.02 9.58
N ASP A 267 5.52 4.00 9.03
CA ASP A 267 5.60 3.78 7.59
C ASP A 267 4.23 3.47 6.96
N GLN A 268 3.42 2.62 7.60
CA GLN A 268 2.06 2.32 7.15
C GLN A 268 1.17 3.57 7.17
N GLN A 269 1.30 4.42 8.20
CA GLN A 269 0.60 5.71 8.23
C GLN A 269 1.10 6.65 7.11
N ALA A 270 2.38 6.61 6.73
CA ALA A 270 2.92 7.41 5.64
C ALA A 270 2.45 6.92 4.26
N LEU A 271 2.16 5.62 4.09
CA LEU A 271 1.51 5.10 2.87
C LEU A 271 0.10 5.67 2.67
N VAL A 272 -0.65 5.92 3.74
CA VAL A 272 -1.96 6.61 3.64
C VAL A 272 -1.80 8.03 3.08
N ASP A 273 -0.80 8.78 3.57
CA ASP A 273 -0.49 10.11 3.02
C ASP A 273 -0.04 10.04 1.56
N TYR A 274 0.76 9.03 1.21
CA TYR A 274 1.31 8.82 -0.13
C TYR A 274 0.21 8.62 -1.18
N GLU A 275 -0.73 7.69 -0.92
CA GLU A 275 -1.86 7.41 -1.82
C GLU A 275 -2.78 8.63 -2.02
N VAL A 276 -3.01 9.42 -0.97
CA VAL A 276 -3.80 10.65 -1.07
C VAL A 276 -3.06 11.71 -1.88
N LEU A 277 -1.76 11.90 -1.65
CA LEU A 277 -0.96 12.92 -2.35
C LEU A 277 -0.72 12.60 -3.83
N LEU A 278 -0.60 11.32 -4.20
CA LEU A 278 -0.60 10.89 -5.60
C LEU A 278 -1.85 11.37 -6.35
N ARG A 279 -3.01 11.43 -5.66
CA ARG A 279 -4.32 11.84 -6.19
C ARG A 279 -4.64 13.33 -5.99
N ALA A 280 -3.70 14.16 -5.55
CA ALA A 280 -3.90 15.60 -5.46
C ALA A 280 -4.10 16.23 -6.85
N SER A 281 -4.95 17.26 -6.99
CA SER A 281 -5.07 17.98 -8.27
C SER A 281 -3.77 18.68 -8.63
N VAL A 282 -3.11 19.24 -7.62
CA VAL A 282 -1.78 19.86 -7.68
C VAL A 282 -1.00 19.46 -6.43
N PHE A 283 0.27 19.12 -6.56
CA PHE A 283 1.13 18.68 -5.46
C PHE A 283 2.25 19.69 -5.15
N GLY A 284 2.58 19.84 -3.87
CA GLY A 284 3.69 20.60 -3.33
C GLY A 284 4.54 19.74 -2.40
N GLY A 285 5.86 19.70 -2.63
CA GLY A 285 6.77 18.90 -1.81
C GLY A 285 8.14 19.55 -1.57
N PHE A 286 8.96 18.94 -0.73
CA PHE A 286 10.26 19.46 -0.29
C PHE A 286 11.46 18.71 -0.89
N VAL A 287 12.47 19.44 -1.38
CA VAL A 287 13.60 18.92 -2.19
C VAL A 287 14.46 17.86 -1.50
N LYS A 288 14.69 17.97 -0.19
CA LYS A 288 15.59 17.01 0.49
C LYS A 288 14.90 15.69 0.85
N SER A 289 13.59 15.58 0.59
CA SER A 289 12.82 14.37 0.88
C SER A 289 12.62 13.51 -0.37
N SER A 290 13.00 12.23 -0.26
CA SER A 290 12.66 11.18 -1.22
C SER A 290 11.15 11.00 -1.36
N PHE A 291 10.38 11.06 -0.26
CA PHE A 291 8.93 10.93 -0.29
C PHE A 291 8.27 11.96 -1.23
N SER A 292 8.70 13.23 -1.15
CA SER A 292 8.25 14.29 -2.07
C SER A 292 8.55 13.96 -3.52
N TYR A 293 9.78 13.52 -3.79
CA TYR A 293 10.22 13.26 -5.16
C TYR A 293 9.57 12.02 -5.74
N ASN A 294 9.29 10.98 -4.95
CA ASN A 294 8.63 9.78 -5.43
C ASN A 294 7.22 10.12 -5.94
N ILE A 295 6.43 10.83 -5.14
CA ILE A 295 5.11 11.35 -5.53
C ILE A 295 5.22 12.22 -6.81
N ALA A 296 6.18 13.15 -6.86
CA ALA A 296 6.35 14.03 -8.02
C ALA A 296 6.73 13.26 -9.30
N MET A 297 7.68 12.32 -9.25
CA MET A 297 8.10 11.55 -10.43
C MET A 297 7.00 10.58 -10.91
N THR A 298 6.27 9.92 -10.00
CA THR A 298 5.15 9.05 -10.37
C THR A 298 4.01 9.85 -11.04
N ARG A 299 3.74 11.07 -10.57
CA ARG A 299 2.77 11.99 -11.20
C ARG A 299 3.25 12.52 -12.56
N ALA A 300 4.55 12.80 -12.68
CA ALA A 300 5.18 13.21 -13.94
C ALA A 300 5.06 12.11 -15.01
N GLN A 301 5.39 10.85 -14.67
CA GLN A 301 5.26 9.70 -15.57
C GLN A 301 3.81 9.54 -16.07
N TRP A 302 2.81 9.63 -15.19
CA TRP A 302 1.41 9.62 -15.61
C TRP A 302 1.07 10.79 -16.55
N GLY A 303 1.68 11.96 -16.33
CA GLY A 303 1.58 13.12 -17.20
C GLY A 303 2.16 12.88 -18.59
N GLU A 304 3.32 12.24 -18.68
CA GLU A 304 3.98 11.83 -19.94
C GLU A 304 3.13 10.82 -20.71
N ASP A 305 2.64 9.76 -20.05
CA ASP A 305 1.79 8.72 -20.62
C ASP A 305 0.51 9.28 -21.25
N ARG A 306 0.04 10.43 -20.74
CA ARG A 306 -1.14 11.16 -21.22
C ARG A 306 -0.81 12.27 -22.24
N GLY A 307 0.46 12.44 -22.61
CA GLY A 307 0.93 13.51 -23.49
C GLY A 307 0.73 14.92 -22.91
N ARG A 308 0.63 15.04 -21.59
CA ARG A 308 0.39 16.31 -20.86
C ARG A 308 1.68 16.96 -20.38
N VAL A 309 2.65 16.14 -19.97
CA VAL A 309 4.02 16.56 -19.67
C VAL A 309 4.83 16.24 -20.92
N VAL A 310 5.48 17.26 -21.49
CA VAL A 310 6.47 17.09 -22.55
C VAL A 310 7.83 17.24 -21.89
N GLU A 311 8.49 16.10 -21.70
CA GLU A 311 9.89 16.02 -21.27
C GLU A 311 10.75 17.01 -22.07
N PRO A 312 11.50 17.84 -21.34
CA PRO A 312 12.79 17.34 -20.90
C PRO A 312 12.99 17.40 -19.38
N TRP A 313 13.91 16.55 -18.90
CA TRP A 313 14.67 16.42 -17.64
C TRP A 313 15.23 17.72 -17.00
N ARG A 314 14.70 18.86 -17.39
CA ARG A 314 15.05 20.22 -17.04
C ARG A 314 13.92 21.13 -17.50
N VAL A 315 12.90 21.30 -16.65
CA VAL A 315 12.23 22.60 -16.62
C VAL A 315 13.31 23.65 -16.33
N LEU A 316 13.35 24.70 -17.15
CA LEU A 316 14.31 25.78 -16.97
C LEU A 316 13.97 26.44 -15.63
N HIS A 317 14.93 26.42 -14.70
CA HIS A 317 14.69 26.80 -13.31
C HIS A 317 14.69 28.32 -13.17
N GLU A 318 13.67 28.97 -13.75
CA GLU A 318 13.51 30.42 -13.79
C GLU A 318 13.03 30.98 -12.44
N GLU A 319 12.31 30.17 -11.65
CA GLU A 319 11.79 30.56 -10.34
C GLU A 319 12.77 30.22 -9.20
N VAL A 320 13.07 31.21 -8.36
CA VAL A 320 13.99 31.07 -7.22
C VAL A 320 13.39 30.16 -6.16
N GLY A 321 14.15 29.15 -5.73
CA GLY A 321 13.74 28.20 -4.69
C GLY A 321 12.96 26.99 -5.20
N VAL A 322 12.57 26.95 -6.48
CA VAL A 322 11.92 25.78 -7.10
C VAL A 322 12.97 24.81 -7.64
N ALA A 323 12.83 23.53 -7.27
CA ALA A 323 13.75 22.44 -7.58
C ALA A 323 13.20 21.48 -8.66
N PHE A 324 11.88 21.41 -8.80
CA PHE A 324 11.17 20.67 -9.84
C PHE A 324 9.77 21.26 -10.00
N ASP A 325 9.24 21.27 -11.22
CA ASP A 325 7.86 21.64 -11.53
C ASP A 325 7.47 20.96 -12.85
N ASP A 326 6.38 20.20 -12.89
CA ASP A 326 5.81 19.59 -14.11
C ASP A 326 4.40 20.14 -14.46
N GLY A 327 3.95 21.19 -13.75
CA GLY A 327 2.59 21.73 -13.83
C GLY A 327 1.51 20.94 -13.07
N LEU A 328 1.85 19.75 -12.54
CA LEU A 328 1.03 18.92 -11.65
C LEU A 328 1.62 18.85 -10.22
N SER A 329 2.92 19.08 -10.09
CA SER A 329 3.76 18.75 -8.95
C SER A 329 4.92 19.74 -8.88
N ARG A 330 5.05 20.48 -7.77
CA ARG A 330 6.12 21.46 -7.56
C ARG A 330 6.92 21.12 -6.31
N VAL A 331 8.23 20.95 -6.46
CA VAL A 331 9.16 20.67 -5.35
C VAL A 331 9.96 21.93 -5.03
N VAL A 332 9.95 22.34 -3.77
CA VAL A 332 10.54 23.60 -3.28
C VAL A 332 11.74 23.37 -2.35
N GLY A 333 12.52 24.43 -2.14
CA GLY A 333 13.69 24.44 -1.26
C GLY A 333 15.02 24.16 -1.96
N ARG A 334 15.09 24.41 -3.29
CA ARG A 334 16.27 24.18 -4.17
C ARG A 334 17.61 24.36 -3.47
N ASP A 335 18.45 23.33 -3.59
CA ASP A 335 19.79 23.28 -2.98
C ASP A 335 20.90 22.81 -3.94
N GLY A 336 20.59 22.57 -5.21
CA GLY A 336 21.57 22.18 -6.23
C GLY A 336 22.15 20.75 -6.10
N TRP A 337 21.85 20.01 -5.02
CA TRP A 337 22.40 18.67 -4.78
C TRP A 337 21.32 17.58 -4.83
N HIS A 338 20.23 17.73 -4.08
CA HIS A 338 19.17 16.73 -4.02
C HIS A 338 18.34 16.74 -5.31
N GLU A 339 18.04 17.93 -5.85
CA GLU A 339 17.32 18.13 -7.12
C GLU A 339 17.99 17.44 -8.30
N GLY A 340 19.33 17.41 -8.31
CA GLY A 340 20.09 16.72 -9.34
C GLY A 340 20.24 15.22 -9.09
N ARG A 341 19.99 14.70 -7.89
CA ARG A 341 20.32 13.31 -7.52
C ARG A 341 19.10 12.42 -7.30
N ILE A 342 18.12 12.87 -6.53
CA ILE A 342 16.97 12.04 -6.16
C ILE A 342 16.17 11.61 -7.40
N PRO A 343 15.78 12.49 -8.34
CA PRO A 343 15.06 12.09 -9.55
C PRO A 343 15.76 10.99 -10.36
N ARG A 344 17.10 11.07 -10.50
CA ARG A 344 17.89 10.08 -11.24
C ARG A 344 17.97 8.70 -10.57
N GLY A 345 17.68 8.62 -9.27
CA GLY A 345 17.57 7.36 -8.53
C GLY A 345 16.14 6.83 -8.44
N MET A 346 15.16 7.55 -9.00
CA MET A 346 13.75 7.19 -8.94
C MET A 346 13.30 6.65 -10.30
N TRP A 347 13.03 5.36 -10.31
CA TRP A 347 12.36 4.66 -11.38
C TRP A 347 10.87 4.50 -10.98
N PRO A 348 9.91 4.74 -11.88
CA PRO A 348 8.49 4.51 -11.61
C PRO A 348 8.14 3.01 -11.49
#